data_AF-A0A255QLP1-F1
#
_entry.id   AF-A0A255QLP1-F1
#
_cell.length_a   1.000
_cell.length_b   1.000
_cell.length_c   1.000
_cell.angle_alpha   90.00
_cell.angle_beta   90.00
_cell.angle_gamma   90.00
#
_symmetry.space_group_name_H-M   'P 1'
#
loop_
_entity.id
_entity.type
_entity.pdbx_description
1 polymer ?
#
loop_
_entity_poly.entity_id
_entity_poly.type
_entity_poly.pdbx_seq_one_letter_code
_entity_poly.pdbx_strand_id
1 'polypeptide(L)'
;MDKCIRIGLAFLIGGVVGSVEIPSPLRAKAQSIEQSAGAAQGEPEGKVEGFEAKEAGTAAAAIESGPIASSDSRGEALSDWIDSRGENAWGTPPESCDDLTFARRAYLDLVGRVPSVSEIRDYRELGENRREQLVDELIFGEGPRRDAYIRLLASSLARQWRQVLLPPGTTTIGTPETLESWLRDAFSQNRPFDEIMRDLITLQSPQDGGGYYQLVGATPENYAGNLSRVMLGVRIDCAQCHDHPFTDWKQEDFWGLAAFYGDLQNVGVGADASRSTSRGTITHEGTTYTAKFLWEDDTLDAPARTPRVRLATWLTSKDNPNFAATAVNRFWQLLVGRGLYADVENLDLADEQERAFLDEFGQRFAAEGFDVHRLVAGIVKSDWYAAQAMAPSESLDSFQRDLKVISPEQVFDSLEQSLHLPISRIDPTAPRWTGVRDQMVNRLGEAIGASPEDYASGIPQALMMMNGRVTSEAISLESSRLLRAVVESPFFDETPGSKRSIWQCSPDSHRMKKKNL
;
A
#
# COMPACT_ATOMS: atom_id res chain seq x y z
N MET A 1 -28.76 38.09 -6.30
CA MET A 1 -29.70 36.96 -6.45
C MET A 1 -30.72 37.38 -7.49
N ASP A 2 -31.10 36.47 -8.39
CA ASP A 2 -31.78 36.67 -9.67
C ASP A 2 -30.90 37.11 -10.87
N LYS A 3 -30.97 36.28 -11.92
CA LYS A 3 -30.28 36.32 -13.23
C LYS A 3 -28.84 35.79 -13.26
N CYS A 4 -28.71 34.46 -13.18
CA CYS A 4 -27.83 33.64 -14.05
C CYS A 4 -28.05 32.15 -13.76
N ILE A 5 -29.27 31.67 -14.04
CA ILE A 5 -29.61 30.25 -14.22
C ILE A 5 -30.49 30.19 -15.47
N ARG A 6 -30.15 29.31 -16.42
CA ARG A 6 -30.80 29.00 -17.71
C ARG A 6 -30.51 29.97 -18.88
N ILE A 7 -29.70 29.51 -19.84
CA ILE A 7 -30.12 29.13 -21.21
C ILE A 7 -28.89 28.61 -21.97
N GLY A 8 -29.05 27.42 -22.55
CA GLY A 8 -28.08 26.78 -23.45
C GLY A 8 -28.62 25.44 -23.94
N LEU A 9 -29.91 25.40 -24.31
CA LEU A 9 -30.57 24.21 -24.89
C LEU A 9 -31.25 24.61 -26.21
N ALA A 10 -30.94 23.84 -27.26
CA ALA A 10 -31.59 23.77 -28.57
C ALA A 10 -31.42 24.95 -29.54
N PHE A 11 -30.63 24.74 -30.61
CA PHE A 11 -31.14 24.70 -32.00
C PHE A 11 -30.03 24.28 -32.98
N LEU A 12 -30.13 23.07 -33.56
CA LEU A 12 -30.12 22.83 -35.01
C LEU A 12 -30.30 21.32 -35.30
N ILE A 13 -31.37 21.04 -36.03
CA ILE A 13 -32.02 19.76 -36.31
C ILE A 13 -31.60 19.26 -37.69
N GLY A 14 -31.52 17.94 -37.87
CA GLY A 14 -31.54 17.29 -39.20
C GLY A 14 -31.56 15.78 -39.06
N GLY A 15 -32.75 15.18 -39.05
CA GLY A 15 -32.95 13.76 -38.75
C GLY A 15 -32.63 12.80 -39.89
N VAL A 16 -32.52 11.52 -39.53
CA VAL A 16 -32.96 10.37 -40.33
C VAL A 16 -33.53 9.34 -39.36
N VAL A 17 -34.81 9.03 -39.53
CA VAL A 17 -35.48 7.85 -39.00
C VAL A 17 -34.97 6.66 -39.82
N GLY A 18 -34.29 5.73 -39.17
CA GLY A 18 -33.84 4.47 -39.76
C GLY A 18 -33.97 3.36 -38.74
N SER A 19 -34.98 2.51 -38.93
CA SER A 19 -35.14 1.22 -38.29
C SER A 19 -33.87 0.37 -38.48
N VAL A 20 -33.23 -0.02 -37.38
CA VAL A 20 -32.16 -1.01 -37.37
C VAL A 20 -32.61 -2.19 -36.51
N GLU A 21 -32.72 -3.33 -37.18
CA GLU A 21 -33.03 -4.64 -36.63
C GLU A 21 -32.01 -5.06 -35.58
N ILE A 22 -32.48 -5.64 -34.48
CA ILE A 22 -31.65 -6.31 -33.48
C ILE A 22 -31.26 -7.69 -34.06
N PRO A 23 -29.97 -7.99 -34.30
CA PRO A 23 -29.57 -9.32 -34.74
C PRO A 23 -29.65 -10.31 -33.57
N SER A 24 -30.38 -11.40 -33.81
CA SER A 24 -30.53 -12.58 -32.97
C SER A 24 -29.20 -13.30 -32.76
N PRO A 25 -28.57 -13.18 -31.56
CA PRO A 25 -28.28 -14.40 -30.80
C PRO A 25 -28.43 -14.25 -29.26
N LEU A 26 -28.92 -13.12 -28.74
CA LEU A 26 -29.01 -12.90 -27.28
C LEU A 26 -30.30 -13.41 -26.60
N ARG A 27 -31.18 -14.10 -27.34
CA ARG A 27 -32.42 -14.68 -26.80
C ARG A 27 -32.31 -16.16 -26.42
N ALA A 28 -31.19 -16.82 -26.72
CA ALA A 28 -30.99 -18.25 -26.45
C ALA A 28 -30.21 -18.58 -25.17
N LYS A 29 -29.67 -17.57 -24.46
CA LYS A 29 -28.87 -17.78 -23.22
C LYS A 29 -29.64 -17.52 -21.92
N ALA A 30 -30.86 -16.99 -22.00
CA ALA A 30 -31.72 -16.74 -20.85
C ALA A 30 -32.71 -17.90 -20.54
N GLN A 31 -32.81 -18.91 -21.42
CA GLN A 31 -33.65 -20.09 -21.20
C GLN A 31 -32.88 -21.35 -20.78
N SER A 32 -31.53 -21.33 -20.79
CA SER A 32 -30.71 -22.47 -20.32
C SER A 32 -30.29 -22.36 -18.85
N ILE A 33 -30.70 -21.30 -18.14
CA ILE A 33 -30.36 -21.06 -16.72
C ILE A 33 -31.50 -21.53 -15.78
N GLU A 34 -32.72 -21.70 -16.29
CA GLU A 34 -33.85 -22.22 -15.50
C GLU A 34 -34.03 -23.75 -15.55
N GLN A 35 -33.24 -24.47 -16.37
CA GLN A 35 -33.33 -25.94 -16.49
C GLN A 35 -32.22 -26.72 -15.76
N SER A 36 -31.24 -26.05 -15.15
CA SER A 36 -30.17 -26.68 -14.36
C SER A 36 -30.40 -26.63 -12.84
N ALA A 37 -31.50 -26.03 -12.37
CA ALA A 37 -31.85 -25.92 -10.95
C ALA A 37 -32.68 -27.11 -10.41
N GLY A 38 -32.76 -28.22 -11.15
CA GLY A 38 -33.65 -29.35 -10.83
C GLY A 38 -32.95 -30.71 -10.86
N ALA A 39 -31.79 -30.87 -10.21
CA ALA A 39 -31.21 -32.20 -9.93
C ALA A 39 -30.05 -32.13 -8.92
N ALA A 40 -30.36 -31.96 -7.64
CA ALA A 40 -29.44 -32.31 -6.54
C ALA A 40 -30.22 -32.43 -5.22
N GLN A 41 -30.97 -33.51 -5.05
CA GLN A 41 -31.38 -34.01 -3.74
C GLN A 41 -30.63 -35.32 -3.50
N GLY A 42 -29.76 -35.30 -2.50
CA GLY A 42 -28.93 -36.41 -2.08
C GLY A 42 -28.03 -35.95 -0.93
N GLU A 43 -28.58 -35.98 0.28
CA GLU A 43 -27.81 -35.83 1.51
C GLU A 43 -26.79 -36.98 1.64
N PRO A 44 -25.61 -36.70 2.19
CA PRO A 44 -24.93 -37.69 3.01
C PRO A 44 -24.81 -37.18 4.44
N GLU A 45 -25.46 -37.89 5.35
CA GLU A 45 -25.16 -37.87 6.77
C GLU A 45 -23.71 -38.29 7.00
N GLY A 46 -22.92 -37.41 7.63
CA GLY A 46 -21.55 -37.70 8.05
C GLY A 46 -21.19 -36.80 9.21
N LYS A 47 -21.22 -37.36 10.43
CA LYS A 47 -20.81 -36.70 11.68
C LYS A 47 -19.41 -36.11 11.55
N VAL A 48 -19.29 -34.81 11.80
CA VAL A 48 -18.01 -34.14 12.02
C VAL A 48 -17.71 -34.27 13.52
N GLU A 49 -16.80 -35.17 13.88
CA GLU A 49 -16.20 -35.18 15.22
C GLU A 49 -15.16 -34.06 15.29
N GLY A 50 -15.27 -33.25 16.36
CA GLY A 50 -14.45 -32.07 16.58
C GLY A 50 -12.98 -32.42 16.78
N PHE A 51 -12.11 -31.63 16.15
CA PHE A 51 -10.69 -31.58 16.47
C PHE A 51 -10.50 -30.81 17.78
N GLU A 52 -10.14 -31.52 18.86
CA GLU A 52 -9.57 -30.92 20.06
C GLU A 52 -8.09 -30.60 19.77
N ALA A 53 -7.75 -29.32 19.75
CA ALA A 53 -6.36 -28.86 19.77
C ALA A 53 -5.79 -29.13 21.16
N LYS A 54 -4.70 -29.89 21.23
CA LYS A 54 -3.93 -30.07 22.47
C LYS A 54 -3.13 -28.80 22.76
N GLU A 55 -3.33 -28.25 23.95
CA GLU A 55 -2.59 -27.13 24.51
C GLU A 55 -1.08 -27.40 24.51
N ALA A 56 -0.34 -26.61 23.75
CA ALA A 56 1.08 -26.37 24.00
C ALA A 56 1.18 -25.19 24.98
N GLY A 57 1.74 -25.45 26.16
CA GLY A 57 1.78 -24.50 27.26
C GLY A 57 2.55 -23.23 26.93
N THR A 58 1.85 -22.11 26.91
CA THR A 58 2.42 -20.77 26.95
C THR A 58 2.08 -20.13 28.30
N ALA A 59 3.09 -19.56 28.96
CA ALA A 59 2.87 -18.61 30.04
C ALA A 59 2.38 -17.29 29.41
N ALA A 60 1.14 -17.28 28.92
CA ALA A 60 0.46 -16.06 28.53
C ALA A 60 0.01 -15.34 29.80
N ALA A 61 0.71 -14.27 30.17
CA ALA A 61 0.19 -13.32 31.13
C ALA A 61 -1.11 -12.74 30.53
N ALA A 62 -2.25 -13.05 31.15
CA ALA A 62 -3.54 -12.52 30.76
C ALA A 62 -3.53 -10.99 30.90
N ILE A 63 -3.40 -10.29 29.78
CA ILE A 63 -3.67 -8.85 29.70
C ILE A 63 -5.17 -8.71 29.53
N GLU A 64 -5.83 -8.05 30.47
CA GLU A 64 -7.27 -7.78 30.44
C GLU A 64 -7.62 -7.01 29.17
N SER A 65 -8.30 -7.68 28.22
CA SER A 65 -8.93 -7.03 27.08
C SER A 65 -10.19 -6.30 27.58
N GLY A 66 -10.02 -5.03 27.92
CA GLY A 66 -11.15 -4.13 28.21
C GLY A 66 -12.12 -4.09 27.02
N PRO A 67 -13.43 -3.84 27.26
CA PRO A 67 -14.43 -3.78 26.21
C PRO A 67 -14.07 -2.65 25.23
N ILE A 68 -13.79 -3.03 23.97
CA ILE A 68 -13.60 -2.09 22.86
C ILE A 68 -14.92 -1.35 22.67
N ALA A 69 -14.96 -0.10 23.10
CA ALA A 69 -16.13 0.76 22.93
C ALA A 69 -16.45 0.87 21.44
N SER A 70 -17.68 0.53 21.07
CA SER A 70 -18.20 0.58 19.70
C SER A 70 -18.33 2.00 19.12
N SER A 71 -17.59 2.98 19.64
CA SER A 71 -17.62 4.39 19.25
C SER A 71 -16.35 4.86 18.53
N ASP A 72 -15.22 4.14 18.64
CA ASP A 72 -14.04 4.43 17.82
C ASP A 72 -14.19 3.76 16.44
N SER A 73 -14.64 4.53 15.47
CA SER A 73 -14.74 4.08 14.08
C SER A 73 -13.65 4.64 13.18
N ARG A 74 -12.81 5.55 13.68
CA ARG A 74 -11.88 6.35 12.86
C ARG A 74 -10.46 6.41 13.42
N GLY A 75 -10.12 5.53 14.34
CA GLY A 75 -8.78 5.34 14.86
C GLY A 75 -8.43 6.26 16.03
N GLU A 76 -9.40 6.94 16.65
CA GLU A 76 -9.16 7.78 17.82
C GLU A 76 -8.65 6.98 19.02
N ALA A 77 -9.33 5.87 19.38
CA ALA A 77 -8.91 5.03 20.48
C ALA A 77 -7.61 4.27 20.16
N LEU A 78 -7.37 3.95 18.88
CA LEU A 78 -6.06 3.45 18.47
C LEU A 78 -4.96 4.51 18.66
N SER A 79 -5.20 5.76 18.26
CA SER A 79 -4.26 6.87 18.48
C SER A 79 -3.96 7.06 19.97
N ASP A 80 -5.01 7.16 20.81
CA ASP A 80 -4.88 7.31 22.26
C ASP A 80 -4.08 6.16 22.88
N TRP A 81 -4.30 4.93 22.39
CA TRP A 81 -3.52 3.77 22.85
C TRP A 81 -2.07 3.84 22.38
N ILE A 82 -1.78 4.21 21.13
CA ILE A 82 -0.41 4.38 20.63
C ILE A 82 0.31 5.42 21.49
N ASP A 83 -0.33 6.56 21.78
CA ASP A 83 0.26 7.64 22.57
C ASP A 83 0.54 7.19 24.00
N SER A 84 -0.45 6.60 24.69
CA SER A 84 -0.28 6.11 26.06
C SER A 84 0.72 4.95 26.17
N ARG A 85 0.65 3.97 25.26
CA ARG A 85 1.55 2.80 25.28
C ARG A 85 2.96 3.19 24.85
N GLY A 86 3.09 4.12 23.91
CA GLY A 86 4.35 4.67 23.44
C GLY A 86 5.04 5.47 24.53
N GLU A 87 4.29 6.23 25.34
CA GLU A 87 4.85 6.95 26.49
C GLU A 87 5.52 6.01 27.49
N ASN A 88 4.89 4.86 27.72
CA ASN A 88 5.45 3.82 28.58
C ASN A 88 6.65 3.09 27.94
N ALA A 89 6.71 2.97 26.62
CA ALA A 89 7.78 2.27 25.91
C ALA A 89 9.02 3.15 25.67
N TRP A 90 8.81 4.40 25.28
CA TRP A 90 9.84 5.27 24.72
C TRP A 90 10.02 6.58 25.50
N GLY A 91 9.19 6.83 26.52
CA GLY A 91 9.17 8.08 27.26
C GLY A 91 8.32 9.15 26.59
N THR A 92 8.60 10.43 26.85
CA THR A 92 7.79 11.53 26.30
C THR A 92 7.93 11.63 24.77
N PRO A 93 6.82 11.83 24.02
CA PRO A 93 6.89 12.08 22.60
C PRO A 93 7.84 13.25 22.25
N PRO A 94 8.60 13.16 21.15
CA PRO A 94 9.43 14.25 20.68
C PRO A 94 8.62 15.52 20.37
N GLU A 95 9.30 16.65 20.17
CA GLU A 95 8.65 17.89 19.76
C GLU A 95 7.81 17.69 18.50
N SER A 96 6.54 18.10 18.56
CA SER A 96 5.61 18.01 17.44
C SER A 96 5.99 18.98 16.32
N CYS A 97 5.81 18.57 15.07
CA CYS A 97 5.98 19.47 13.94
C CYS A 97 4.85 20.52 13.86
N ASP A 98 5.07 21.60 13.10
CA ASP A 98 4.03 22.60 12.86
C ASP A 98 2.90 22.06 11.97
N ASP A 99 1.73 22.73 12.01
CA ASP A 99 0.53 22.29 11.29
C ASP A 99 0.69 22.17 9.77
N LEU A 100 1.51 23.01 9.13
CA LEU A 100 1.71 22.96 7.69
C LEU A 100 2.67 21.84 7.30
N THR A 101 3.66 21.58 8.16
CA THR A 101 4.52 20.40 8.05
C THR A 101 3.69 19.13 8.21
N PHE A 102 2.81 19.05 9.22
CA PHE A 102 1.88 17.94 9.40
C PHE A 102 0.98 17.75 8.17
N ALA A 103 0.33 18.82 7.69
CA ALA A 103 -0.54 18.72 6.52
C ALA A 103 0.22 18.21 5.29
N ARG A 104 1.37 18.81 4.95
CA ARG A 104 2.17 18.36 3.82
C ARG A 104 2.54 16.88 3.93
N ARG A 105 2.88 16.42 5.14
CA ARG A 105 3.25 15.04 5.44
C ARG A 105 2.06 14.10 5.25
N ALA A 106 0.90 14.42 5.84
CA ALA A 106 -0.33 13.64 5.69
C ALA A 106 -0.75 13.51 4.22
N TYR A 107 -0.67 14.60 3.43
CA TYR A 107 -0.95 14.55 1.99
C TYR A 107 0.05 13.66 1.22
N LEU A 108 1.34 13.72 1.54
CA LEU A 108 2.31 12.84 0.89
C LEU A 108 2.06 11.37 1.23
N ASP A 109 1.86 11.05 2.51
CA ASP A 109 1.71 9.68 2.98
C ASP A 109 0.36 9.06 2.56
N LEU A 110 -0.74 9.80 2.74
CA LEU A 110 -2.09 9.34 2.47
C LEU A 110 -2.50 9.52 1.02
N VAL A 111 -2.23 10.67 0.41
CA VAL A 111 -2.70 11.01 -0.95
C VAL A 111 -1.66 10.68 -2.02
N GLY A 112 -0.39 10.58 -1.65
CA GLY A 112 0.72 10.32 -2.57
C GLY A 112 1.23 11.56 -3.30
N ARG A 113 0.88 12.77 -2.86
CA ARG A 113 1.36 14.03 -3.45
C ARG A 113 1.29 15.18 -2.46
N VAL A 114 1.99 16.28 -2.74
CA VAL A 114 1.82 17.53 -1.97
C VAL A 114 0.39 18.09 -2.09
N PRO A 115 -0.10 18.85 -1.08
CA PRO A 115 -1.40 19.50 -1.17
C PRO A 115 -1.41 20.61 -2.21
N SER A 116 -2.57 20.82 -2.83
CA SER A 116 -2.85 21.96 -3.69
C SER A 116 -3.00 23.23 -2.87
N VAL A 117 -2.96 24.39 -3.54
CA VAL A 117 -3.18 25.69 -2.87
C VAL A 117 -4.58 25.77 -2.25
N SER A 118 -5.60 25.18 -2.88
CA SER A 118 -6.95 25.17 -2.30
C SER A 118 -7.03 24.24 -1.08
N GLU A 119 -6.35 23.10 -1.11
CA GLU A 119 -6.26 22.18 0.04
C GLU A 119 -5.62 22.83 1.25
N ILE A 120 -4.51 23.55 1.06
CA ILE A 120 -3.86 24.28 2.16
C ILE A 120 -4.75 25.40 2.70
N ARG A 121 -5.51 26.08 1.84
CA ARG A 121 -6.45 27.13 2.27
C ARG A 121 -7.58 26.53 3.10
N ASP A 122 -8.23 25.49 2.59
CA ASP A 122 -9.31 24.81 3.30
C ASP A 122 -8.80 24.30 4.67
N TYR A 123 -7.61 23.68 4.71
CA TYR A 123 -6.98 23.22 5.96
C TYR A 123 -6.72 24.35 6.97
N ARG A 124 -6.34 25.55 6.51
CA ARG A 124 -6.09 26.70 7.39
C ARG A 124 -7.37 27.30 7.99
N GLU A 125 -8.49 27.14 7.29
CA GLU A 125 -9.80 27.58 7.77
C GLU A 125 -10.41 26.57 8.76
N LEU A 126 -9.84 25.36 8.89
CA LEU A 126 -10.23 24.40 9.91
C LEU A 126 -9.89 24.93 11.32
N GLY A 127 -10.80 24.68 12.25
CA GLY A 127 -10.75 25.18 13.62
C GLY A 127 -9.78 24.41 14.53
N GLU A 128 -10.23 24.20 15.77
CA GLU A 128 -9.60 23.26 16.70
C GLU A 128 -9.62 21.84 16.10
N ASN A 129 -8.62 21.03 16.42
CA ASN A 129 -8.47 19.65 15.91
C ASN A 129 -8.38 19.52 14.38
N ARG A 130 -7.86 20.55 13.69
CA ARG A 130 -7.66 20.52 12.23
C ARG A 130 -6.87 19.32 11.71
N ARG A 131 -5.96 18.74 12.51
CA ARG A 131 -5.16 17.56 12.14
C ARG A 131 -6.05 16.33 12.03
N GLU A 132 -6.87 16.07 13.04
CA GLU A 132 -7.86 14.99 13.05
C GLU A 132 -8.86 15.15 11.91
N GLN A 133 -9.40 16.37 11.72
CA GLN A 133 -10.32 16.66 10.62
C GLN A 133 -9.69 16.41 9.24
N LEU A 134 -8.42 16.79 9.06
CA LEU A 134 -7.70 16.49 7.83
C LEU A 134 -7.58 14.97 7.61
N VAL A 135 -7.22 14.21 8.64
CA VAL A 135 -7.12 12.74 8.53
C VAL A 135 -8.47 12.14 8.15
N ASP A 136 -9.55 12.61 8.77
CA ASP A 136 -10.89 12.15 8.48
C ASP A 136 -11.33 12.44 7.04
N GLU A 137 -11.05 13.66 6.56
CA GLU A 137 -11.29 14.03 5.16
C GLU A 137 -10.52 13.14 4.18
N LEU A 138 -9.25 12.88 4.46
CA LEU A 138 -8.36 12.15 3.55
C LEU A 138 -8.63 10.63 3.55
N ILE A 139 -8.96 10.03 4.69
CA ILE A 139 -9.10 8.58 4.82
C ILE A 139 -10.54 8.11 4.66
N PHE A 140 -11.48 8.75 5.37
CA PHE A 140 -12.87 8.32 5.40
C PHE A 140 -13.72 9.05 4.34
N GLY A 141 -13.12 9.93 3.55
CA GLY A 141 -13.78 10.62 2.46
C GLY A 141 -14.88 11.55 2.98
N GLU A 142 -14.51 12.52 3.78
CA GLU A 142 -15.41 13.59 4.17
C GLU A 142 -15.33 14.82 3.24
N GLY A 143 -16.34 15.68 3.32
CA GLY A 143 -16.36 16.95 2.61
C GLY A 143 -16.57 16.85 1.09
N PRO A 144 -16.32 17.97 0.37
CA PRO A 144 -16.68 18.11 -1.04
C PRO A 144 -15.80 17.30 -2.01
N ARG A 145 -14.67 16.76 -1.52
CA ARG A 145 -13.66 16.05 -2.34
C ARG A 145 -13.56 14.57 -2.01
N ARG A 146 -14.47 14.04 -1.20
CA ARG A 146 -14.46 12.67 -0.69
C ARG A 146 -14.09 11.59 -1.70
N ASP A 147 -14.76 11.57 -2.86
CA ASP A 147 -14.56 10.51 -3.86
C ASP A 147 -13.14 10.58 -4.45
N ALA A 148 -12.55 11.78 -4.52
CA ALA A 148 -11.18 11.95 -4.95
C ALA A 148 -10.19 11.45 -3.90
N TYR A 149 -10.43 11.74 -2.61
CA TYR A 149 -9.53 11.31 -1.54
C TYR A 149 -9.56 9.81 -1.32
N ILE A 150 -10.73 9.16 -1.34
CA ILE A 150 -10.81 7.69 -1.28
C ILE A 150 -9.99 7.04 -2.41
N ARG A 151 -10.13 7.54 -3.65
CA ARG A 151 -9.35 7.03 -4.78
C ARG A 151 -7.86 7.27 -4.62
N LEU A 152 -7.45 8.45 -4.15
CA LEU A 152 -6.05 8.80 -3.98
C LEU A 152 -5.40 8.02 -2.83
N LEU A 153 -6.11 7.83 -1.72
CA LEU A 153 -5.71 6.97 -0.62
C LEU A 153 -5.46 5.54 -1.10
N ALA A 154 -6.46 4.93 -1.72
CA ALA A 154 -6.35 3.58 -2.24
C ALA A 154 -5.19 3.44 -3.24
N SER A 155 -4.97 4.46 -4.07
CA SER A 155 -3.84 4.51 -5.01
C SER A 155 -2.50 4.61 -4.30
N SER A 156 -2.41 5.40 -3.22
CA SER A 156 -1.19 5.55 -2.42
C SER A 156 -0.84 4.24 -1.72
N LEU A 157 -1.81 3.63 -1.04
CA LEU A 157 -1.65 2.33 -0.37
C LEU A 157 -1.26 1.23 -1.36
N ALA A 158 -1.91 1.17 -2.52
CA ALA A 158 -1.59 0.18 -3.54
C ALA A 158 -0.15 0.30 -4.05
N ARG A 159 0.35 1.53 -4.29
CA ARG A 159 1.74 1.75 -4.71
C ARG A 159 2.74 1.36 -3.64
N GLN A 160 2.50 1.74 -2.39
CA GLN A 160 3.37 1.42 -1.26
C GLN A 160 3.43 -0.11 -1.04
N TRP A 161 2.27 -0.77 -1.02
CA TRP A 161 2.22 -2.23 -0.87
C TRP A 161 2.74 -2.99 -2.08
N ARG A 162 2.60 -2.46 -3.30
CA ARG A 162 3.29 -3.03 -4.48
C ARG A 162 4.81 -3.07 -4.28
N GLN A 163 5.39 -2.00 -3.73
CA GLN A 163 6.84 -1.94 -3.47
C GLN A 163 7.26 -2.94 -2.38
N VAL A 164 6.44 -3.13 -1.35
CA VAL A 164 6.66 -4.13 -0.29
C VAL A 164 6.56 -5.56 -0.85
N LEU A 165 5.52 -5.83 -1.64
CA LEU A 165 5.18 -7.17 -2.14
C LEU A 165 6.18 -7.70 -3.16
N LEU A 166 6.78 -6.83 -3.96
CA LEU A 166 7.62 -7.20 -5.09
C LEU A 166 9.11 -7.05 -4.76
N PRO A 167 9.96 -8.02 -5.17
CA PRO A 167 11.41 -7.86 -5.08
C PRO A 167 11.91 -6.61 -5.84
N PRO A 168 12.96 -5.92 -5.36
CA PRO A 168 13.60 -4.83 -6.09
C PRO A 168 14.02 -5.26 -7.51
N GLY A 169 13.86 -4.37 -8.48
CA GLY A 169 14.21 -4.65 -9.88
C GLY A 169 13.21 -5.51 -10.65
N THR A 170 12.07 -5.88 -10.04
CA THR A 170 10.97 -6.57 -10.73
C THR A 170 10.48 -5.73 -11.92
N THR A 171 10.91 -6.08 -13.13
CA THR A 171 10.54 -5.42 -14.37
C THR A 171 9.69 -6.36 -15.19
N THR A 172 8.44 -6.01 -15.41
CA THR A 172 7.58 -6.75 -16.34
C THR A 172 6.76 -5.77 -17.17
N ILE A 173 6.67 -6.03 -18.46
CA ILE A 173 5.91 -5.22 -19.40
C ILE A 173 4.42 -5.53 -19.17
N GLY A 174 3.68 -4.62 -18.54
CA GLY A 174 2.20 -4.60 -18.47
C GLY A 174 1.53 -5.42 -17.36
N THR A 175 2.27 -6.16 -16.53
CA THR A 175 1.72 -6.94 -15.40
C THR A 175 1.73 -6.23 -14.02
N PRO A 176 2.67 -5.32 -13.68
CA PRO A 176 2.63 -4.61 -12.39
C PRO A 176 1.37 -3.75 -12.22
N GLU A 177 0.85 -3.21 -13.32
CA GLU A 177 -0.36 -2.38 -13.34
C GLU A 177 -1.61 -3.19 -12.95
N THR A 178 -1.62 -4.50 -13.23
CA THR A 178 -2.74 -5.38 -12.85
C THR A 178 -2.76 -5.62 -11.34
N LEU A 179 -1.60 -5.88 -10.73
CA LEU A 179 -1.50 -6.02 -9.26
C LEU A 179 -1.82 -4.70 -8.56
N GLU A 180 -1.27 -3.58 -9.03
CA GLU A 180 -1.55 -2.27 -8.43
C GLU A 180 -3.02 -1.88 -8.57
N SER A 181 -3.66 -2.14 -9.72
CA SER A 181 -5.09 -1.90 -9.91
C SER A 181 -5.93 -2.75 -8.94
N TRP A 182 -5.60 -4.03 -8.81
CA TRP A 182 -6.31 -4.92 -7.89
C TRP A 182 -6.15 -4.50 -6.43
N LEU A 183 -4.93 -4.15 -6.00
CA LEU A 183 -4.67 -3.61 -4.65
C LEU A 183 -5.46 -2.32 -4.42
N ARG A 184 -5.50 -1.42 -5.42
CA ARG A 184 -6.25 -0.17 -5.35
C ARG A 184 -7.74 -0.43 -5.16
N ASP A 185 -8.31 -1.36 -5.90
CA ASP A 185 -9.72 -1.73 -5.74
C ASP A 185 -9.97 -2.32 -4.35
N ALA A 186 -9.09 -3.19 -3.85
CA ALA A 186 -9.19 -3.79 -2.53
C ALA A 186 -9.12 -2.75 -1.40
N PHE A 187 -8.14 -1.84 -1.43
CA PHE A 187 -8.03 -0.76 -0.45
C PHE A 187 -9.18 0.25 -0.56
N SER A 188 -9.68 0.54 -1.76
CA SER A 188 -10.83 1.47 -1.91
C SER A 188 -12.11 0.97 -1.24
N GLN A 189 -12.24 -0.35 -1.12
CA GLN A 189 -13.36 -1.04 -0.46
C GLN A 189 -13.09 -1.28 1.04
N ASN A 190 -11.94 -0.86 1.56
CA ASN A 190 -11.43 -1.20 2.89
C ASN A 190 -11.57 -2.69 3.21
N ARG A 191 -11.19 -3.56 2.25
CA ARG A 191 -11.18 -5.00 2.48
C ARG A 191 -10.22 -5.31 3.64
N PRO A 192 -10.59 -6.22 4.57
CA PRO A 192 -9.69 -6.67 5.63
C PRO A 192 -8.34 -7.11 5.07
N PHE A 193 -7.25 -6.67 5.70
CA PHE A 193 -5.90 -6.93 5.20
C PHE A 193 -5.59 -8.44 5.12
N ASP A 194 -6.11 -9.25 6.05
CA ASP A 194 -5.97 -10.70 6.04
C ASP A 194 -6.63 -11.34 4.81
N GLU A 195 -7.78 -10.83 4.37
CA GLU A 195 -8.44 -11.30 3.15
C GLU A 195 -7.64 -10.96 1.89
N ILE A 196 -7.10 -9.73 1.82
CA ILE A 196 -6.23 -9.31 0.71
C ILE A 196 -5.03 -10.24 0.62
N MET A 197 -4.36 -10.51 1.75
CA MET A 197 -3.18 -11.39 1.75
C MET A 197 -3.53 -12.86 1.51
N ARG A 198 -4.70 -13.32 1.96
CA ARG A 198 -5.22 -14.66 1.69
C ARG A 198 -5.43 -14.90 0.20
N ASP A 199 -5.92 -13.91 -0.54
CA ASP A 199 -6.07 -14.01 -2.01
C ASP A 199 -4.71 -14.16 -2.70
N LEU A 200 -3.71 -13.39 -2.26
CA LEU A 200 -2.34 -13.49 -2.78
C LEU A 200 -1.74 -14.88 -2.50
N ILE A 201 -1.87 -15.40 -1.27
CA ILE A 201 -1.35 -16.72 -0.88
C ILE A 201 -2.05 -17.85 -1.64
N THR A 202 -3.37 -17.76 -1.79
CA THR A 202 -4.16 -18.80 -2.44
C THR A 202 -4.07 -18.76 -3.97
N LEU A 203 -3.74 -17.61 -4.57
CA LEU A 203 -3.66 -17.42 -6.02
C LEU A 203 -4.99 -17.72 -6.74
N GLN A 204 -6.12 -17.24 -6.18
CA GLN A 204 -7.48 -17.63 -6.61
C GLN A 204 -7.78 -17.36 -8.10
N SER A 205 -7.27 -16.29 -8.71
CA SER A 205 -7.49 -15.97 -10.13
C SER A 205 -6.49 -14.95 -10.65
N PRO A 206 -6.06 -15.00 -11.93
CA PRO A 206 -5.25 -13.95 -12.57
C PRO A 206 -5.84 -12.53 -12.48
N GLN A 207 -7.18 -12.42 -12.33
CA GLN A 207 -7.91 -11.15 -12.20
C GLN A 207 -7.93 -10.63 -10.76
N ASP A 208 -7.74 -11.52 -9.78
CA ASP A 208 -7.86 -11.25 -8.34
C ASP A 208 -6.48 -11.31 -7.64
N GLY A 209 -5.45 -10.76 -8.28
CA GLY A 209 -4.07 -10.78 -7.78
C GLY A 209 -3.19 -11.94 -8.27
N GLY A 210 -3.73 -12.86 -9.09
CA GLY A 210 -3.01 -14.06 -9.54
C GLY A 210 -1.77 -13.83 -10.40
N GLY A 211 -1.57 -12.61 -10.92
CA GLY A 211 -0.28 -12.20 -11.51
C GLY A 211 0.87 -12.10 -10.51
N TYR A 212 0.58 -12.08 -9.20
CA TYR A 212 1.58 -11.88 -8.15
C TYR A 212 2.67 -12.96 -8.15
N TYR A 213 2.31 -14.24 -8.29
CA TYR A 213 3.30 -15.32 -8.37
C TYR A 213 4.27 -15.14 -9.56
N GLN A 214 3.78 -14.65 -10.71
CA GLN A 214 4.65 -14.35 -11.85
C GLN A 214 5.62 -13.20 -11.53
N LEU A 215 5.11 -12.15 -10.90
CA LEU A 215 5.90 -10.98 -10.53
C LEU A 215 7.01 -11.29 -9.53
N VAL A 216 6.82 -12.30 -8.67
CA VAL A 216 7.82 -12.76 -7.70
C VAL A 216 8.85 -13.72 -8.31
N GLY A 217 8.73 -14.07 -9.60
CA GLY A 217 9.71 -14.88 -10.32
C GLY A 217 9.23 -16.28 -10.72
N ALA A 218 7.94 -16.58 -10.52
CA ALA A 218 7.25 -17.74 -11.07
C ALA A 218 7.77 -19.13 -10.63
N THR A 219 8.45 -19.22 -9.49
CA THR A 219 8.87 -20.51 -8.91
C THR A 219 8.40 -20.65 -7.46
N PRO A 220 8.14 -21.88 -6.96
CA PRO A 220 7.76 -22.11 -5.56
C PRO A 220 8.76 -21.56 -4.56
N GLU A 221 10.06 -21.64 -4.89
CA GLU A 221 11.17 -21.23 -4.03
C GLU A 221 11.16 -19.71 -3.84
N ASN A 222 11.10 -18.96 -4.95
CA ASN A 222 11.05 -17.50 -4.90
C ASN A 222 9.79 -17.03 -4.18
N TYR A 223 8.66 -17.71 -4.40
CA TYR A 223 7.40 -17.35 -3.78
C TYR A 223 7.40 -17.63 -2.27
N ALA A 224 7.97 -18.75 -1.82
CA ALA A 224 8.10 -19.10 -0.41
C ALA A 224 8.99 -18.11 0.35
N GLY A 225 10.18 -17.82 -0.17
CA GLY A 225 11.09 -16.82 0.44
C GLY A 225 10.43 -15.44 0.52
N ASN A 226 9.81 -14.99 -0.58
CA ASN A 226 9.13 -13.71 -0.61
C ASN A 226 7.93 -13.64 0.36
N LEU A 227 7.14 -14.72 0.46
CA LEU A 227 6.00 -14.80 1.37
C LEU A 227 6.45 -14.70 2.84
N SER A 228 7.49 -15.46 3.21
CA SER A 228 8.06 -15.42 4.56
C SER A 228 8.54 -14.01 4.92
N ARG A 229 9.30 -13.39 4.03
CA ARG A 229 9.84 -12.05 4.21
C ARG A 229 8.76 -10.98 4.33
N VAL A 230 7.77 -11.00 3.42
CA VAL A 230 6.77 -9.94 3.32
C VAL A 230 5.66 -10.09 4.34
N MET A 231 5.18 -11.31 4.58
CA MET A 231 3.99 -11.56 5.39
C MET A 231 4.30 -12.01 6.82
N LEU A 232 5.46 -12.62 7.07
CA LEU A 232 5.85 -13.09 8.40
C LEU A 232 7.03 -12.30 8.97
N GLY A 233 7.68 -11.46 8.16
CA GLY A 233 8.81 -10.65 8.62
C GLY A 233 10.01 -11.52 8.97
N VAL A 234 10.22 -12.62 8.25
CA VAL A 234 11.31 -13.57 8.49
C VAL A 234 12.03 -13.90 7.19
N ARG A 235 13.36 -13.77 7.17
CA ARG A 235 14.21 -14.22 6.06
C ARG A 235 14.67 -15.65 6.26
N ILE A 236 14.01 -16.57 5.56
CA ILE A 236 14.40 -17.99 5.51
C ILE A 236 15.26 -18.32 4.27
N ASP A 237 15.59 -17.35 3.42
CA ASP A 237 16.21 -17.58 2.11
C ASP A 237 17.56 -18.30 2.17
N CYS A 238 18.39 -18.05 3.20
CA CYS A 238 19.66 -18.78 3.36
C CYS A 238 19.42 -20.29 3.56
N ALA A 239 18.29 -20.66 4.18
CA ALA A 239 17.90 -22.03 4.41
C ALA A 239 17.59 -22.80 3.11
N GLN A 240 17.48 -22.12 1.96
CA GLN A 240 17.27 -22.77 0.67
C GLN A 240 18.37 -23.80 0.34
N CYS A 241 19.63 -23.44 0.58
CA CYS A 241 20.79 -24.24 0.18
C CYS A 241 21.42 -25.03 1.34
N HIS A 242 21.30 -24.55 2.57
CA HIS A 242 21.87 -25.17 3.78
C HIS A 242 21.15 -24.66 5.02
N ASP A 243 21.21 -25.38 6.15
CA ASP A 243 20.67 -24.87 7.42
C ASP A 243 21.29 -23.50 7.78
N HIS A 244 20.47 -22.58 8.28
CA HIS A 244 20.91 -21.22 8.57
C HIS A 244 22.03 -21.23 9.63
N PRO A 245 23.14 -20.49 9.44
CA PRO A 245 24.30 -20.59 10.32
C PRO A 245 24.11 -19.95 11.70
N PHE A 246 23.11 -19.09 11.86
CA PHE A 246 22.91 -18.26 13.07
C PHE A 246 21.49 -18.30 13.64
N THR A 247 20.58 -19.05 13.03
CA THR A 247 19.18 -19.18 13.47
C THR A 247 18.76 -20.63 13.35
N ASP A 248 17.63 -20.98 13.93
CA ASP A 248 17.13 -22.36 13.93
C ASP A 248 16.44 -22.77 12.62
N TRP A 249 16.46 -21.90 11.59
CA TRP A 249 15.88 -22.19 10.28
C TRP A 249 16.68 -23.26 9.55
N LYS A 250 16.03 -24.39 9.26
CA LYS A 250 16.62 -25.50 8.53
C LYS A 250 16.20 -25.51 7.08
N GLN A 251 16.95 -26.24 6.27
CA GLN A 251 16.59 -26.48 4.88
C GLN A 251 15.22 -27.15 4.73
N GLU A 252 14.84 -28.00 5.69
CA GLU A 252 13.50 -28.59 5.72
C GLU A 252 12.38 -27.55 5.89
N ASP A 253 12.62 -26.43 6.58
CA ASP A 253 11.62 -25.38 6.78
C ASP A 253 11.39 -24.59 5.49
N PHE A 254 12.48 -24.23 4.80
CA PHE A 254 12.39 -23.54 3.51
C PHE A 254 11.64 -24.37 2.47
N TRP A 255 12.07 -25.62 2.26
CA TRP A 255 11.45 -26.48 1.27
C TRP A 255 10.08 -27.00 1.69
N GLY A 256 9.83 -27.09 3.00
CA GLY A 256 8.50 -27.32 3.55
C GLY A 256 7.52 -26.18 3.24
N LEU A 257 7.96 -24.92 3.34
CA LEU A 257 7.14 -23.78 2.92
C LEU A 257 6.94 -23.75 1.37
N ALA A 258 8.00 -24.03 0.60
CA ALA A 258 7.91 -24.10 -0.87
C ALA A 258 6.98 -25.22 -1.35
N ALA A 259 6.89 -26.33 -0.61
CA ALA A 259 6.05 -27.47 -0.96
C ALA A 259 4.55 -27.15 -1.06
N PHE A 260 4.06 -26.09 -0.41
CA PHE A 260 2.69 -25.60 -0.58
C PHE A 260 2.36 -25.17 -2.02
N TYR A 261 3.38 -24.84 -2.81
CA TYR A 261 3.28 -24.36 -4.18
C TYR A 261 3.85 -25.35 -5.20
N GLY A 262 4.22 -26.58 -4.78
CA GLY A 262 4.88 -27.56 -5.65
C GLY A 262 4.06 -27.99 -6.88
N ASP A 263 2.73 -27.83 -6.89
CA ASP A 263 1.92 -28.02 -8.09
C ASP A 263 2.16 -26.99 -9.19
N LEU A 264 2.55 -25.76 -8.82
CA LEU A 264 2.72 -24.68 -9.79
C LEU A 264 3.90 -24.89 -10.73
N GLN A 265 4.85 -25.77 -10.38
CA GLN A 265 5.91 -26.21 -11.29
C GLN A 265 5.37 -26.87 -12.56
N ASN A 266 4.16 -27.47 -12.51
CA ASN A 266 3.61 -28.28 -13.59
C ASN A 266 2.38 -27.67 -14.29
N VAL A 267 1.65 -26.77 -13.63
CA VAL A 267 0.32 -26.32 -14.11
C VAL A 267 0.31 -24.85 -14.59
N GLY A 268 1.37 -24.08 -14.34
CA GLY A 268 1.41 -22.65 -14.66
C GLY A 268 0.44 -21.81 -13.82
N VAL A 269 0.51 -20.48 -13.98
CA VAL A 269 -0.30 -19.54 -13.20
C VAL A 269 -1.71 -19.44 -13.77
N GLY A 270 -2.72 -19.66 -12.93
CA GLY A 270 -4.13 -19.65 -13.31
C GLY A 270 -4.88 -20.96 -13.06
N ALA A 271 -4.21 -21.97 -12.49
CA ALA A 271 -4.91 -23.14 -11.96
C ALA A 271 -5.58 -22.78 -10.62
N ASP A 272 -6.90 -22.80 -10.62
CA ASP A 272 -7.76 -22.63 -9.44
C ASP A 272 -7.20 -23.46 -8.26
N ALA A 273 -6.75 -22.78 -7.20
CA ALA A 273 -6.15 -23.44 -6.05
C ALA A 273 -7.12 -24.35 -5.30
N SER A 274 -8.44 -24.11 -5.43
CA SER A 274 -9.47 -25.02 -4.92
C SER A 274 -9.52 -26.35 -5.67
N ARG A 275 -8.94 -26.42 -6.88
CA ARG A 275 -8.85 -27.61 -7.73
C ARG A 275 -7.46 -28.25 -7.72
N SER A 276 -6.50 -27.69 -6.96
CA SER A 276 -5.19 -28.30 -6.82
C SER A 276 -5.30 -29.67 -6.17
N THR A 277 -4.91 -30.71 -6.91
CA THR A 277 -4.85 -32.10 -6.42
C THR A 277 -3.48 -32.43 -5.83
N SER A 278 -2.60 -31.44 -5.69
CA SER A 278 -1.28 -31.65 -5.12
C SER A 278 -1.34 -31.95 -3.64
N ARG A 279 -0.43 -32.83 -3.23
CA ARG A 279 -0.27 -33.28 -1.86
C ARG A 279 0.52 -32.28 -1.00
N GLY A 280 0.94 -31.15 -1.58
CA GLY A 280 1.86 -30.23 -0.93
C GLY A 280 3.24 -30.84 -0.82
N THR A 281 3.86 -31.19 -1.95
CA THR A 281 5.21 -31.77 -1.99
C THR A 281 6.06 -31.10 -3.07
N ILE A 282 7.36 -31.01 -2.84
CA ILE A 282 8.35 -30.51 -3.80
C ILE A 282 9.61 -31.37 -3.74
N THR A 283 10.27 -31.60 -4.88
CA THR A 283 11.53 -32.36 -4.94
C THR A 283 12.69 -31.42 -5.26
N HIS A 284 13.71 -31.41 -4.41
CA HIS A 284 14.94 -30.67 -4.60
C HIS A 284 16.15 -31.57 -4.31
N GLU A 285 17.12 -31.59 -5.24
CA GLU A 285 18.34 -32.42 -5.16
C GLU A 285 18.10 -33.91 -4.84
N GLY A 286 16.98 -34.47 -5.29
CA GLY A 286 16.62 -35.88 -5.05
C GLY A 286 15.90 -36.13 -3.72
N THR A 287 15.79 -35.13 -2.84
CA THR A 287 15.00 -35.17 -1.61
C THR A 287 13.60 -34.61 -1.87
N THR A 288 12.57 -35.31 -1.39
CA THR A 288 11.18 -34.84 -1.48
C THR A 288 10.75 -34.28 -0.13
N TYR A 289 10.36 -33.01 -0.13
CA TYR A 289 9.85 -32.28 1.03
C TYR A 289 8.33 -32.25 1.01
N THR A 290 7.73 -32.30 2.19
CA THR A 290 6.27 -32.18 2.39
C THR A 290 5.97 -30.83 3.00
N ALA A 291 4.81 -30.26 2.66
CA ALA A 291 4.36 -28.97 3.15
C ALA A 291 4.39 -28.91 4.68
N LYS A 292 5.08 -27.89 5.20
CA LYS A 292 5.37 -27.67 6.62
C LYS A 292 5.12 -26.21 6.94
N PHE A 293 4.32 -25.93 7.96
CA PHE A 293 4.18 -24.57 8.47
C PHE A 293 5.45 -24.17 9.21
N LEU A 294 5.84 -22.90 9.13
CA LEU A 294 6.99 -22.42 9.91
C LEU A 294 6.66 -22.54 11.41
N TRP A 295 7.67 -22.81 12.23
CA TRP A 295 7.56 -23.05 13.68
C TRP A 295 6.75 -24.29 14.12
N GLU A 296 6.20 -25.08 13.19
CA GLU A 296 5.55 -26.35 13.51
C GLU A 296 6.48 -27.52 13.17
N ASP A 297 6.62 -28.49 14.08
CA ASP A 297 7.44 -29.68 13.82
C ASP A 297 6.75 -30.65 12.84
N ASP A 298 5.42 -30.70 12.88
CA ASP A 298 4.63 -31.61 12.09
C ASP A 298 4.37 -31.04 10.68
N THR A 299 4.56 -31.88 9.67
CA THR A 299 4.11 -31.57 8.30
C THR A 299 2.59 -31.62 8.21
N LEU A 300 1.99 -31.10 7.14
CA LEU A 300 0.58 -31.34 6.88
C LEU A 300 0.26 -32.85 6.87
N ASP A 301 -0.40 -33.32 7.92
CA ASP A 301 -0.84 -34.71 8.06
C ASP A 301 -1.80 -35.10 6.91
N ALA A 302 -1.35 -36.08 6.13
CA ALA A 302 -2.00 -36.62 4.93
C ALA A 302 -2.20 -35.57 3.81
N PRO A 303 -2.30 -35.97 2.53
CA PRO A 303 -2.55 -35.03 1.43
C PRO A 303 -3.88 -34.30 1.60
N ALA A 304 -3.84 -33.18 2.31
CA ALA A 304 -4.96 -32.27 2.45
C ALA A 304 -5.21 -31.67 1.08
N ARG A 305 -6.45 -31.79 0.59
CA ARG A 305 -6.88 -31.02 -0.58
C ARG A 305 -6.62 -29.54 -0.27
N THR A 306 -6.16 -28.77 -1.26
CA THR A 306 -5.95 -27.32 -1.13
C THR A 306 -4.85 -26.88 -0.13
N PRO A 307 -3.60 -27.36 -0.24
CA PRO A 307 -2.50 -26.98 0.67
C PRO A 307 -2.33 -25.46 0.77
N ARG A 308 -2.43 -24.72 -0.34
CA ARG A 308 -2.40 -23.23 -0.33
C ARG A 308 -3.49 -22.59 0.51
N VAL A 309 -4.70 -23.15 0.53
CA VAL A 309 -5.80 -22.62 1.35
C VAL A 309 -5.48 -22.81 2.82
N ARG A 310 -4.94 -23.97 3.21
CA ARG A 310 -4.48 -24.19 4.59
C ARG A 310 -3.36 -23.24 4.99
N LEU A 311 -2.36 -23.03 4.12
CA LEU A 311 -1.31 -22.03 4.34
C LEU A 311 -1.91 -20.64 4.55
N ALA A 312 -2.83 -20.23 3.69
CA ALA A 312 -3.44 -18.92 3.79
C ALA A 312 -4.25 -18.76 5.07
N THR A 313 -5.02 -19.76 5.49
CA THR A 313 -5.76 -19.76 6.76
C THR A 313 -4.83 -19.66 7.96
N TRP A 314 -3.75 -20.45 8.00
CA TRP A 314 -2.77 -20.41 9.10
C TRP A 314 -2.02 -19.08 9.15
N LEU A 315 -1.52 -18.62 7.99
CA LEU A 315 -0.68 -17.43 7.92
C LEU A 315 -1.48 -16.19 8.29
N THR A 316 -2.68 -16.05 7.75
CA THR A 316 -3.53 -14.87 7.96
C THR A 316 -4.45 -15.00 9.18
N SER A 317 -4.20 -15.97 10.05
CA SER A 317 -4.95 -16.15 11.30
C SER A 317 -4.72 -14.98 12.25
N LYS A 318 -5.75 -14.64 13.03
CA LYS A 318 -5.63 -13.67 14.14
C LYS A 318 -4.66 -14.13 15.23
N ASP A 319 -4.46 -15.45 15.33
CA ASP A 319 -3.57 -16.07 16.31
C ASP A 319 -2.13 -16.20 15.81
N ASN A 320 -1.84 -15.80 14.56
CA ASN A 320 -0.48 -15.79 14.04
C ASN A 320 0.19 -14.46 14.44
N PRO A 321 1.10 -14.46 15.45
CA PRO A 321 1.65 -13.22 15.98
C PRO A 321 2.50 -12.46 14.95
N ASN A 322 3.23 -13.21 14.10
CA ASN A 322 4.13 -12.63 13.12
C ASN A 322 3.40 -11.95 11.97
N PHE A 323 2.23 -12.46 11.55
CA PHE A 323 1.49 -11.85 10.44
C PHE A 323 1.02 -10.43 10.77
N ALA A 324 0.33 -10.27 11.90
CA ALA A 324 -0.19 -8.98 12.31
C ALA A 324 0.94 -8.01 12.70
N ALA A 325 1.95 -8.48 13.43
CA ALA A 325 3.14 -7.71 13.77
C ALA A 325 3.87 -7.21 12.51
N THR A 326 4.09 -8.09 11.52
CA THR A 326 4.74 -7.70 10.25
C THR A 326 3.96 -6.63 9.52
N ALA A 327 2.63 -6.80 9.40
CA ALA A 327 1.77 -5.82 8.74
C ALA A 327 1.86 -4.46 9.43
N VAL A 328 1.68 -4.42 10.75
CA VAL A 328 1.77 -3.20 11.55
C VAL A 328 3.14 -2.54 11.44
N ASN A 329 4.23 -3.31 11.56
CA ASN A 329 5.58 -2.78 11.49
C ASN A 329 5.87 -2.12 10.14
N ARG A 330 5.38 -2.73 9.04
CA ARG A 330 5.52 -2.18 7.68
C ARG A 330 4.65 -0.94 7.46
N PHE A 331 3.39 -0.94 7.90
CA PHE A 331 2.55 0.27 7.84
C PHE A 331 3.18 1.42 8.64
N TRP A 332 3.69 1.12 9.84
CA TRP A 332 4.40 2.08 10.66
C TRP A 332 5.65 2.61 9.94
N GLN A 333 6.51 1.75 9.41
CA GLN A 333 7.70 2.15 8.64
C GLN A 333 7.33 3.03 7.45
N LEU A 334 6.31 2.64 6.69
CA LEU A 334 5.82 3.38 5.53
C LEU A 334 5.24 4.75 5.89
N LEU A 335 4.80 4.99 7.12
CA LEU A 335 4.23 6.26 7.58
C LEU A 335 5.23 7.11 8.36
N VAL A 336 5.93 6.52 9.33
CA VAL A 336 6.83 7.17 10.29
C VAL A 336 8.26 7.25 9.76
N GLY A 337 8.68 6.31 8.92
CA GLY A 337 9.98 6.32 8.23
C GLY A 337 10.99 5.30 8.75
N ARG A 338 10.70 4.70 9.90
CA ARG A 338 11.44 3.59 10.49
C ARG A 338 10.44 2.60 11.10
N GLY A 339 10.71 1.30 11.03
CA GLY A 339 9.90 0.29 11.72
C GLY A 339 9.92 0.47 13.25
N LEU A 340 8.87 0.01 13.93
CA LEU A 340 8.85 -0.18 15.39
C LEU A 340 9.98 -1.14 15.82
N TYR A 341 10.15 -2.20 15.05
CA TYR A 341 11.40 -2.95 14.98
C TYR A 341 12.09 -2.64 13.67
N ALA A 342 13.36 -2.21 13.74
CA ALA A 342 14.06 -1.65 12.58
C ALA A 342 14.25 -2.67 11.44
N ASP A 343 14.61 -3.90 11.76
CA ASP A 343 14.77 -4.95 10.76
C ASP A 343 13.43 -5.63 10.46
N VAL A 344 12.61 -4.97 9.63
CA VAL A 344 11.24 -5.38 9.28
C VAL A 344 11.13 -6.76 8.61
N GLU A 345 12.26 -7.39 8.26
CA GLU A 345 12.34 -8.69 7.61
C GLU A 345 12.96 -9.78 8.51
N ASN A 346 13.43 -9.44 9.70
CA ASN A 346 14.03 -10.39 10.65
C ASN A 346 13.41 -10.24 12.05
N LEU A 347 12.09 -10.18 12.12
CA LEU A 347 11.34 -10.10 13.38
C LEU A 347 11.60 -11.30 14.28
N ASP A 348 11.99 -12.44 13.74
CA ASP A 348 12.38 -13.64 14.50
C ASP A 348 13.66 -13.44 15.32
N LEU A 349 14.48 -12.44 15.00
CA LEU A 349 15.69 -12.10 15.78
C LEU A 349 15.41 -11.14 16.95
N ALA A 350 14.24 -10.50 16.95
CA ALA A 350 13.86 -9.57 18.00
C ALA A 350 13.55 -10.31 19.30
N ASP A 351 14.04 -9.79 20.42
CA ASP A 351 13.71 -10.34 21.73
C ASP A 351 12.28 -9.97 22.18
N GLU A 352 11.82 -10.57 23.29
CA GLU A 352 10.47 -10.35 23.82
C GLU A 352 10.22 -8.87 24.17
N GLN A 353 11.22 -8.16 24.69
CA GLN A 353 11.08 -6.76 25.07
C GLN A 353 11.04 -5.85 23.85
N GLU A 354 11.88 -6.11 22.84
CA GLU A 354 11.91 -5.42 21.56
C GLU A 354 10.60 -5.58 20.79
N ARG A 355 9.98 -6.77 20.84
CA ARG A 355 8.69 -7.01 20.18
C ARG A 355 7.47 -6.63 21.00
N ALA A 356 7.54 -6.50 22.32
CA ALA A 356 6.36 -6.35 23.18
C ALA A 356 5.36 -5.27 22.71
N PHE A 357 5.85 -4.10 22.30
CA PHE A 357 4.98 -3.04 21.77
C PHE A 357 4.35 -3.46 20.43
N LEU A 358 5.16 -4.01 19.53
CA LEU A 358 4.74 -4.41 18.19
C LEU A 358 3.74 -5.56 18.24
N ASP A 359 3.95 -6.55 19.09
CA ASP A 359 3.09 -7.71 19.26
C ASP A 359 1.72 -7.30 19.83
N GLU A 360 1.69 -6.40 20.82
CA GLU A 360 0.43 -5.84 21.34
C GLU A 360 -0.32 -5.03 20.26
N PHE A 361 0.40 -4.24 19.46
CA PHE A 361 -0.20 -3.52 18.34
C PHE A 361 -0.76 -4.47 17.27
N GLY A 362 0.00 -5.52 16.92
CA GLY A 362 -0.43 -6.57 16.01
C GLY A 362 -1.71 -7.26 16.50
N GLN A 363 -1.78 -7.63 17.77
CA GLN A 363 -2.97 -8.23 18.38
C GLN A 363 -4.20 -7.32 18.28
N ARG A 364 -4.04 -6.01 18.53
CA ARG A 364 -5.13 -5.03 18.35
C ARG A 364 -5.59 -4.94 16.91
N PHE A 365 -4.66 -4.86 15.96
CA PHE A 365 -4.99 -4.82 14.54
C PHE A 365 -5.78 -6.08 14.10
N ALA A 366 -5.38 -7.26 14.57
CA ALA A 366 -6.10 -8.52 14.32
C ALA A 366 -7.48 -8.56 15.01
N ALA A 367 -7.58 -8.08 16.25
CA ALA A 367 -8.83 -8.00 17.00
C ALA A 367 -9.86 -7.08 16.33
N GLU A 368 -9.40 -5.97 15.76
CA GLU A 368 -10.21 -5.00 15.01
C GLU A 368 -10.54 -5.43 13.58
N GLY A 369 -10.19 -6.66 13.21
CA GLY A 369 -10.56 -7.24 11.91
C GLY A 369 -9.70 -6.76 10.76
N PHE A 370 -8.44 -6.42 11.03
CA PHE A 370 -7.46 -6.05 10.02
C PHE A 370 -7.88 -4.83 9.17
N ASP A 371 -8.56 -3.86 9.78
CA ASP A 371 -9.04 -2.63 9.14
C ASP A 371 -7.88 -1.66 8.87
N VAL A 372 -7.46 -1.57 7.60
CA VAL A 372 -6.31 -0.76 7.17
C VAL A 372 -6.60 0.73 7.34
N HIS A 373 -7.81 1.19 7.06
CA HIS A 373 -8.15 2.62 7.19
C HIS A 373 -8.08 3.07 8.65
N ARG A 374 -8.58 2.26 9.59
CA ARG A 374 -8.44 2.56 11.03
C ARG A 374 -7.00 2.51 11.51
N LEU A 375 -6.24 1.50 11.07
CA LEU A 375 -4.81 1.38 11.40
C LEU A 375 -4.05 2.64 10.96
N VAL A 376 -4.20 3.03 9.70
CA VAL A 376 -3.52 4.21 9.13
C VAL A 376 -4.01 5.50 9.80
N ALA A 377 -5.31 5.62 10.08
CA ALA A 377 -5.84 6.80 10.77
C ALA A 377 -5.29 6.93 12.20
N GLY A 378 -5.27 5.85 12.98
CA GLY A 378 -4.73 5.86 14.34
C GLY A 378 -3.24 6.20 14.38
N ILE A 379 -2.44 5.64 13.46
CA ILE A 379 -1.02 6.01 13.35
C ILE A 379 -0.89 7.50 13.01
N VAL A 380 -1.59 8.01 12.00
CA VAL A 380 -1.42 9.40 11.55
C VAL A 380 -1.94 10.43 12.56
N LYS A 381 -2.93 10.07 13.37
CA LYS A 381 -3.46 10.91 14.45
C LYS A 381 -2.54 10.98 15.68
N SER A 382 -1.66 9.99 15.87
CA SER A 382 -0.77 9.92 17.05
C SER A 382 0.26 11.05 17.12
N ASP A 383 0.67 11.37 18.34
CA ASP A 383 1.75 12.34 18.62
C ASP A 383 3.09 11.85 18.04
N TRP A 384 3.31 10.53 18.04
CA TRP A 384 4.50 9.90 17.46
C TRP A 384 4.61 10.11 15.95
N TYR A 385 3.49 10.07 15.23
CA TYR A 385 3.48 10.44 13.82
C TYR A 385 3.72 11.95 13.64
N ALA A 386 3.18 12.79 14.52
CA ALA A 386 3.34 14.24 14.46
C ALA A 386 4.75 14.73 14.86
N ALA A 387 5.58 13.88 15.45
CA ALA A 387 6.96 14.19 15.84
C ALA A 387 7.77 14.87 14.72
N GLN A 388 8.69 15.75 15.12
CA GLN A 388 9.65 16.35 14.21
C GLN A 388 10.59 15.27 13.64
N ALA A 389 10.78 15.31 12.32
CA ALA A 389 11.67 14.37 11.66
C ALA A 389 13.14 14.75 11.88
N MET A 390 13.97 13.75 12.14
CA MET A 390 15.42 13.89 12.31
C MET A 390 16.17 13.10 11.23
N ALA A 391 17.45 13.42 11.04
CA ALA A 391 18.30 12.62 10.15
C ALA A 391 18.46 11.21 10.76
N PRO A 392 18.45 10.14 9.94
CA PRO A 392 18.59 8.77 10.44
C PRO A 392 19.79 8.64 11.38
N SER A 393 19.59 7.98 12.51
CA SER A 393 20.60 7.72 13.54
C SER A 393 20.79 6.22 13.73
N GLU A 394 22.03 5.81 13.99
CA GLU A 394 22.36 4.42 14.36
C GLU A 394 21.93 4.08 15.80
N SER A 395 21.68 5.08 16.65
CA SER A 395 21.21 4.86 18.03
C SER A 395 19.71 4.48 18.06
N LEU A 396 19.40 3.46 18.86
CA LEU A 396 18.06 2.95 19.15
C LEU A 396 17.53 3.44 20.51
N ASP A 397 18.27 4.28 21.23
CA ASP A 397 18.05 4.54 22.67
C ASP A 397 16.78 5.33 22.96
N SER A 398 16.14 5.92 21.94
CA SER A 398 14.89 6.66 22.06
C SER A 398 14.11 6.64 20.74
N PHE A 399 12.79 6.74 20.79
CA PHE A 399 11.98 6.88 19.59
C PHE A 399 12.40 8.11 18.77
N GLN A 400 12.55 7.90 17.46
CA GLN A 400 12.84 8.96 16.51
C GLN A 400 11.98 8.77 15.27
N ARG A 401 11.43 9.88 14.75
CA ARG A 401 10.86 9.91 13.41
C ARG A 401 11.97 10.20 12.40
N ASP A 402 12.22 9.27 11.49
CA ASP A 402 13.26 9.44 10.47
C ASP A 402 12.76 10.25 9.27
N LEU A 403 13.68 11.01 8.67
CA LEU A 403 13.42 11.71 7.43
C LEU A 403 13.21 10.72 6.29
N LYS A 404 11.99 10.69 5.76
CA LYS A 404 11.62 9.85 4.62
C LYS A 404 11.96 10.51 3.30
N VAL A 405 12.51 9.72 2.38
CA VAL A 405 12.59 10.09 0.98
C VAL A 405 11.23 9.89 0.32
N ILE A 406 10.79 10.86 -0.48
CA ILE A 406 9.57 10.71 -1.28
C ILE A 406 9.82 9.77 -2.47
N SER A 407 8.87 8.87 -2.72
CA SER A 407 8.92 7.94 -3.85
C SER A 407 8.93 8.66 -5.22
N PRO A 408 9.40 8.01 -6.30
CA PRO A 408 9.35 8.55 -7.65
C PRO A 408 7.96 8.98 -8.08
N GLU A 409 6.96 8.16 -7.73
CA GLU A 409 5.56 8.43 -7.98
C GLU A 409 5.11 9.68 -7.22
N GLN A 410 5.48 9.82 -5.94
CA GLN A 410 5.18 11.04 -5.17
C GLN A 410 5.87 12.29 -5.73
N VAL A 411 7.11 12.18 -6.22
CA VAL A 411 7.81 13.29 -6.89
C VAL A 411 7.01 13.72 -8.12
N PHE A 412 6.68 12.76 -8.99
CA PHE A 412 5.96 13.03 -10.23
C PHE A 412 4.54 13.57 -9.98
N ASP A 413 3.77 12.93 -9.11
CA ASP A 413 2.40 13.34 -8.80
C ASP A 413 2.38 14.73 -8.10
N SER A 414 3.42 15.06 -7.31
CA SER A 414 3.60 16.39 -6.72
C SER A 414 3.97 17.46 -7.74
N LEU A 415 4.78 17.12 -8.73
CA LEU A 415 5.08 18.00 -9.86
C LEU A 415 3.81 18.27 -10.67
N GLU A 416 3.05 17.23 -11.00
CA GLU A 416 1.79 17.38 -11.73
C GLU A 416 0.83 18.30 -10.98
N GLN A 417 0.66 18.09 -9.67
CA GLN A 417 -0.18 18.93 -8.81
C GLN A 417 0.28 20.39 -8.77
N SER A 418 1.59 20.62 -8.70
CA SER A 418 2.15 21.98 -8.60
C SER A 418 2.07 22.72 -9.93
N LEU A 419 2.28 22.01 -11.03
CA LEU A 419 2.45 22.58 -12.36
C LEU A 419 1.18 22.52 -13.22
N HIS A 420 0.13 21.84 -12.75
CA HIS A 420 -1.10 21.56 -13.51
C HIS A 420 -0.77 21.01 -14.91
N LEU A 421 0.23 20.14 -14.98
CA LEU A 421 0.66 19.52 -16.23
C LEU A 421 -0.51 18.67 -16.77
N PRO A 422 -0.92 18.83 -18.03
CA PRO A 422 -1.95 17.98 -18.65
C PRO A 422 -1.43 16.56 -18.94
N ILE A 423 -0.33 16.13 -18.30
CA ILE A 423 0.52 15.03 -18.76
C ILE A 423 0.02 13.66 -18.27
N SER A 424 -0.68 13.57 -17.13
CA SER A 424 -1.02 12.27 -16.52
C SER A 424 -2.51 11.97 -16.45
N ARG A 425 -3.40 12.93 -16.73
CA ARG A 425 -4.86 12.71 -16.81
C ARG A 425 -5.31 11.95 -18.05
N ILE A 426 -4.37 11.41 -18.83
CA ILE A 426 -4.63 10.80 -20.13
C ILE A 426 -4.58 9.29 -19.90
N ASP A 427 -5.74 8.66 -20.04
CA ASP A 427 -5.92 7.21 -20.15
C ASP A 427 -4.71 6.56 -20.90
N PRO A 428 -4.10 5.48 -20.40
CA PRO A 428 -3.01 4.77 -21.08
C PRO A 428 -3.34 4.40 -22.53
N THR A 429 -4.63 4.26 -22.85
CA THR A 429 -5.15 3.96 -24.19
C THR A 429 -5.46 5.20 -25.03
N ALA A 430 -5.41 6.41 -24.45
CA ALA A 430 -5.72 7.62 -25.17
C ALA A 430 -4.58 8.05 -26.11
N PRO A 431 -4.90 8.62 -27.30
CA PRO A 431 -3.93 8.92 -28.36
C PRO A 431 -2.80 9.92 -28.00
N ARG A 432 -2.87 10.54 -26.82
CA ARG A 432 -1.90 11.55 -26.33
C ARG A 432 -1.10 11.06 -25.13
N TRP A 433 -1.24 9.81 -24.73
CA TRP A 433 -0.39 9.24 -23.68
C TRP A 433 1.07 9.24 -24.16
N THR A 434 1.96 9.86 -23.38
CA THR A 434 3.36 10.06 -23.78
C THR A 434 4.33 9.10 -23.08
N GLY A 435 3.84 8.30 -22.12
CA GLY A 435 4.68 7.43 -21.28
C GLY A 435 5.68 8.18 -20.39
N VAL A 436 5.55 9.51 -20.28
CA VAL A 436 6.50 10.36 -19.54
C VAL A 436 6.51 10.03 -18.06
N ARG A 437 5.35 9.71 -17.46
CA ARG A 437 5.26 9.26 -16.07
C ARG A 437 6.11 8.02 -15.86
N ASP A 438 5.87 6.95 -16.62
CA ASP A 438 6.55 5.67 -16.43
C ASP A 438 8.04 5.77 -16.74
N GLN A 439 8.44 6.54 -17.75
CA GLN A 439 9.85 6.81 -18.03
C GLN A 439 10.53 7.53 -16.86
N MET A 440 9.86 8.51 -16.23
CA MET A 440 10.40 9.23 -15.08
C MET A 440 10.43 8.36 -13.83
N VAL A 441 9.34 7.65 -13.54
CA VAL A 441 9.22 6.74 -12.40
C VAL A 441 10.26 5.63 -12.49
N ASN A 442 10.39 4.95 -13.64
CA ASN A 442 11.37 3.88 -13.83
C ASN A 442 12.80 4.39 -13.66
N ARG A 443 13.13 5.54 -14.27
CA ARG A 443 14.48 6.13 -14.17
C ARG A 443 14.85 6.55 -12.76
N LEU A 444 13.88 7.02 -11.98
CA LEU A 444 14.09 7.36 -10.57
C LEU A 444 14.10 6.10 -9.70
N GLY A 445 13.30 5.09 -10.04
CA GLY A 445 13.18 3.82 -9.32
C GLY A 445 14.42 2.94 -9.40
N GLU A 446 15.23 3.04 -10.47
CA GLU A 446 16.54 2.38 -10.57
C GLU A 446 17.52 2.75 -9.45
N ALA A 447 17.27 3.85 -8.72
CA ALA A 447 18.13 4.37 -7.67
C ALA A 447 17.52 4.27 -6.25
N ILE A 448 16.46 3.49 -6.06
CA ILE A 448 15.76 3.33 -4.78
C ILE A 448 15.77 1.87 -4.35
N GLY A 449 16.04 1.63 -3.07
CA GLY A 449 15.90 0.30 -2.47
C GLY A 449 14.44 -0.06 -2.19
N ALA A 450 14.22 -1.13 -1.43
CA ALA A 450 12.90 -1.69 -1.13
C ALA A 450 12.15 -0.92 -0.04
N SER A 451 12.84 -0.12 0.77
CA SER A 451 12.31 0.53 1.97
C SER A 451 12.57 2.04 2.00
N PRO A 452 11.79 2.81 2.80
CA PRO A 452 12.07 4.23 3.04
C PRO A 452 13.46 4.52 3.63
N GLU A 453 14.12 3.51 4.20
CA GLU A 453 15.42 3.59 4.88
C GLU A 453 16.61 3.43 3.92
N ASP A 454 16.38 2.94 2.68
CA ASP A 454 17.43 2.71 1.68
C ASP A 454 17.97 4.04 1.12
N TYR A 455 18.88 4.65 1.89
CA TYR A 455 19.40 5.99 1.65
C TYR A 455 20.46 6.05 0.54
N ALA A 456 20.00 6.15 -0.70
CA ALA A 456 20.75 6.71 -1.84
C ALA A 456 19.90 7.66 -2.72
N SER A 457 18.65 7.86 -2.33
CA SER A 457 17.55 8.23 -3.24
C SER A 457 17.14 9.71 -3.19
N GLY A 458 18.02 10.63 -2.80
CA GLY A 458 17.74 12.07 -2.90
C GLY A 458 18.45 12.74 -4.08
N ILE A 459 19.65 12.26 -4.40
CA ILE A 459 20.54 12.89 -5.37
C ILE A 459 20.03 12.73 -6.81
N PRO A 460 19.63 11.53 -7.28
CA PRO A 460 19.07 11.36 -8.63
C PRO A 460 17.82 12.20 -8.87
N GLN A 461 16.93 12.26 -7.87
CA GLN A 461 15.71 13.05 -7.84
C GLN A 461 16.06 14.53 -7.96
N ALA A 462 17.00 15.04 -7.14
CA ALA A 462 17.45 16.42 -7.21
C ALA A 462 18.10 16.77 -8.56
N LEU A 463 18.98 15.91 -9.07
CA LEU A 463 19.64 16.11 -10.38
C LEU A 463 18.63 16.10 -11.54
N MET A 464 17.65 15.20 -11.48
CA MET A 464 16.57 15.14 -12.46
C MET A 464 15.65 16.35 -12.36
N MET A 465 15.39 16.87 -11.15
CA MET A 465 14.63 18.10 -10.97
C MET A 465 15.39 19.32 -11.53
N MET A 466 16.71 19.38 -11.37
CA MET A 466 17.55 20.49 -11.84
C MET A 466 17.77 20.50 -13.36
N ASN A 467 17.88 19.33 -13.99
CA ASN A 467 18.25 19.19 -15.41
C ASN A 467 17.21 18.45 -16.26
N GLY A 468 16.04 18.17 -15.71
CA GLY A 468 15.00 17.39 -16.37
C GLY A 468 14.15 18.22 -17.32
N ARG A 469 13.80 17.61 -18.46
CA ARG A 469 12.94 18.22 -19.48
C ARG A 469 11.59 18.67 -18.92
N VAL A 470 10.99 17.88 -18.03
CA VAL A 470 9.70 18.20 -17.39
C VAL A 470 9.80 19.52 -16.62
N THR A 471 10.83 19.67 -15.77
CA THR A 471 11.04 20.90 -15.01
C THR A 471 11.37 22.07 -15.94
N SER A 472 12.24 21.89 -16.94
CA SER A 472 12.62 22.97 -17.86
C SER A 472 11.43 23.48 -18.69
N GLU A 473 10.59 22.57 -19.19
CA GLU A 473 9.37 22.93 -19.93
C GLU A 473 8.36 23.62 -19.01
N ALA A 474 8.26 23.20 -17.75
CA ALA A 474 7.34 23.76 -16.79
C ALA A 474 7.72 25.16 -16.28
N ILE A 475 9.01 25.51 -16.29
CA ILE A 475 9.51 26.83 -15.86
C ILE A 475 9.75 27.81 -17.02
N SER A 476 9.61 27.36 -18.28
CA SER A 476 9.75 28.21 -19.47
C SER A 476 8.44 28.94 -19.78
N LEU A 477 8.51 30.25 -20.04
CA LEU A 477 7.34 31.04 -20.47
C LEU A 477 6.82 30.62 -21.85
N GLU A 478 7.65 29.99 -22.68
CA GLU A 478 7.26 29.55 -24.03
C GLU A 478 6.39 28.30 -24.00
N SER A 479 6.69 27.36 -23.10
CA SER A 479 6.04 26.05 -23.02
C SER A 479 5.07 25.92 -21.83
N SER A 480 5.29 26.65 -20.74
CA SER A 480 4.48 26.57 -19.53
C SER A 480 3.19 27.37 -19.65
N ARG A 481 2.08 26.67 -19.86
CA ARG A 481 0.75 27.30 -19.89
C ARG A 481 0.39 27.96 -18.57
N LEU A 482 0.79 27.36 -17.45
CA LEU A 482 0.51 27.89 -16.11
C LEU A 482 1.27 29.20 -15.86
N LEU A 483 2.59 29.21 -16.08
CA LEU A 483 3.38 30.43 -15.87
C LEU A 483 2.95 31.53 -16.84
N ARG A 484 2.67 31.19 -18.09
CA ARG A 484 2.14 32.14 -19.06
C ARG A 484 0.81 32.72 -18.60
N ALA A 485 -0.13 31.90 -18.12
CA ALA A 485 -1.40 32.37 -17.58
C ALA A 485 -1.22 33.26 -16.34
N VAL A 486 -0.27 32.96 -15.45
CA VAL A 486 0.03 33.79 -14.29
C VAL A 486 0.61 35.15 -14.72
N VAL A 487 1.54 35.16 -15.67
CA VAL A 487 2.19 36.38 -16.17
C VAL A 487 1.25 37.23 -17.02
N GLU A 488 0.39 36.62 -17.82
CA GLU A 488 -0.57 37.31 -18.70
C GLU A 488 -1.89 37.68 -17.99
N SER A 489 -2.12 37.23 -16.74
CA SER A 489 -3.37 37.50 -16.02
C SER A 489 -3.45 38.96 -15.55
N PRO A 490 -4.49 39.71 -15.95
CA PRO A 490 -4.61 41.14 -15.68
C PRO A 490 -4.89 41.48 -14.21
N PHE A 491 -5.23 40.49 -13.38
CA PHE A 491 -5.48 40.70 -11.95
C PHE A 491 -4.19 40.75 -11.12
N PHE A 492 -3.04 40.39 -11.71
CA PHE A 492 -1.71 40.58 -11.11
C PHE A 492 -1.07 41.90 -11.60
N ASP A 493 -1.85 42.98 -11.56
CA ASP A 493 -1.46 44.30 -12.09
C ASP A 493 -0.32 44.97 -11.29
N GLU A 494 0.45 45.78 -12.03
CA GLU A 494 1.59 46.58 -11.57
C GLU A 494 1.18 47.82 -10.76
N THR A 495 0.28 47.68 -9.78
CA THR A 495 -0.02 48.81 -8.91
C THR A 495 1.16 49.06 -7.95
N PRO A 496 1.73 50.29 -7.90
CA PRO A 496 2.83 50.61 -6.99
C PRO A 496 2.42 50.34 -5.54
N GLY A 497 3.06 49.34 -4.91
CA GLY A 497 2.75 48.90 -3.55
C GLY A 497 2.37 47.42 -3.42
N SER A 498 2.04 46.74 -4.53
CA SER A 498 1.90 45.28 -4.52
C SER A 498 3.30 44.64 -4.46
N LYS A 499 3.59 43.89 -3.40
CA LYS A 499 4.89 43.24 -3.20
C LYS A 499 5.04 42.10 -4.22
N ARG A 500 5.59 42.38 -5.41
CA ARG A 500 6.15 41.34 -6.28
C ARG A 500 7.27 40.60 -5.53
N SER A 501 7.16 39.28 -5.46
CA SER A 501 8.34 38.41 -5.37
C SER A 501 8.03 37.12 -6.11
N ILE A 502 8.20 37.14 -7.43
CA ILE A 502 8.46 35.92 -8.18
C ILE A 502 9.99 35.83 -8.26
N TRP A 503 10.54 34.82 -7.61
CA TRP A 503 11.97 34.60 -7.52
C TRP A 503 12.47 34.07 -8.86
N GLN A 504 13.34 34.81 -9.53
CA GLN A 504 14.03 34.35 -10.74
C GLN A 504 15.43 33.90 -10.34
N CYS A 505 15.80 32.66 -10.66
CA CYS A 505 17.17 32.17 -10.47
C CYS A 505 18.04 32.78 -11.58
N SER A 506 19.06 33.57 -11.21
CA SER A 506 19.98 34.18 -12.16
C SER A 506 21.00 33.14 -12.63
N PRO A 507 21.21 32.93 -13.94
CA PRO A 507 22.15 31.92 -14.43
C PRO A 507 23.60 32.14 -13.97
N ASP A 508 23.99 33.39 -13.69
CA ASP A 508 25.38 33.74 -13.32
C ASP A 508 25.68 33.75 -11.81
N SER A 509 24.68 33.54 -10.96
CA SER A 509 24.90 33.48 -9.51
C SER A 509 23.87 32.58 -8.88
N HIS A 510 24.29 31.48 -8.26
CA HIS A 510 23.46 30.59 -7.43
C HIS A 510 22.92 31.28 -6.15
N ARG A 511 22.41 32.51 -6.26
CA ARG A 511 21.73 33.27 -5.22
C ARG A 511 20.41 33.81 -5.79
N MET A 512 19.33 33.56 -5.06
CA MET A 512 18.03 34.17 -5.32
C MET A 512 18.13 35.68 -5.13
N LYS A 513 18.07 36.45 -6.21
CA LYS A 513 17.96 37.91 -6.15
C LYS A 513 16.54 38.33 -6.45
N LYS A 514 15.95 39.08 -5.52
CA LYS A 514 14.67 39.75 -5.71
C LYS A 514 14.86 40.83 -6.77
N LYS A 515 14.41 40.57 -7.99
CA LYS A 515 14.43 41.58 -9.06
C LYS A 515 13.15 42.41 -8.90
N ASN A 516 13.30 43.64 -8.43
CA ASN A 516 12.27 44.64 -8.68
C ASN A 516 12.38 44.96 -10.18
N LEU A 517 11.33 44.65 -10.94
CA LEU A 517 11.15 45.18 -12.29
C LEU A 517 10.70 46.63 -12.19
#